data_AF-A0A3S4LJ02-F1
#
_entry.id   AF-A0A3S4LJ02-F1
#
_cell.length_a   1.000
_cell.length_b   1.000
_cell.length_c   1.000
_cell.angle_alpha   90.00
_cell.angle_beta   90.00
_cell.angle_gamma   90.00
#
_symmetry.space_group_name_H-M   'P 1'
#
loop_
_entity.id
_entity.type
_entity.pdbx_description
1 polymer ?
#
loop_
_entity_poly.entity_id
_entity_poly.type
_entity_poly.pdbx_seq_one_letter_code
_entity_poly.pdbx_strand_id
1 'polypeptide(L)'
;MKKLVFEQGAIGQQQLAAALADDFDGLTHEQLRQRLINGAPKYGNDDDTVDTLLARAYQTYIDELKQYHNPRYGRGPVGGNYYAGTSSISANVPFGAQTMATPDGRKAHTPLAEGASPASGTDHLGPTAVIGSVGKLPTAAILGGVLLNQKLNPATLENESDKQKLMILLRTFFEVHKGWHIQYNIVSRETLLEAKKHPDQYRDLVVRVAGYSAFFTALSPDAQDDIIARTEHML
;
A
#
# COMPACT_ATOMS: atom_id res chain seq x y z
N MET A 1 -1.29 8.46 -15.46
CA MET A 1 -0.66 9.10 -16.64
C MET A 1 -0.86 8.31 -17.93
N LYS A 2 -0.28 7.11 -18.11
CA LYS A 2 -0.35 6.28 -19.34
C LYS A 2 -1.73 6.32 -20.04
N LYS A 3 -2.79 5.87 -19.35
CA LYS A 3 -4.17 5.85 -19.86
C LYS A 3 -4.72 7.22 -20.25
N LEU A 4 -4.84 8.12 -19.27
CA LEU A 4 -5.61 9.36 -19.44
C LEU A 4 -4.87 10.45 -20.23
N VAL A 5 -3.54 10.46 -20.23
CA VAL A 5 -2.74 11.48 -20.93
C VAL A 5 -2.29 10.99 -22.30
N PHE A 6 -1.72 9.78 -22.38
CA PHE A 6 -1.05 9.32 -23.61
C PHE A 6 -1.91 8.41 -24.48
N GLU A 7 -2.61 7.43 -23.90
CA GLU A 7 -3.42 6.49 -24.68
C GLU A 7 -4.74 7.11 -25.14
N GLN A 8 -5.40 7.89 -24.28
CA GLN A 8 -6.72 8.47 -24.56
C GLN A 8 -6.66 9.96 -24.92
N GLY A 9 -5.57 10.67 -24.62
CA GLY A 9 -5.48 12.12 -24.83
C GLY A 9 -6.53 12.93 -24.05
N ALA A 10 -7.13 12.36 -23.00
CA ALA A 10 -8.26 12.94 -22.28
C ALA A 10 -7.87 14.00 -21.24
N ILE A 11 -6.57 14.11 -20.93
CA ILE A 11 -5.94 15.13 -20.07
C ILE A 11 -4.64 15.59 -20.76
N GLY A 12 -4.45 16.91 -20.91
CA GLY A 12 -3.21 17.46 -21.48
C GLY A 12 -2.02 17.35 -20.53
N GLN A 13 -0.79 17.26 -21.06
CA GLN A 13 0.42 17.18 -20.22
C GLN A 13 0.60 18.43 -19.35
N GLN A 14 0.49 19.62 -19.95
CA GLN A 14 0.60 20.91 -19.24
C GLN A 14 -0.55 21.10 -18.27
N GLN A 15 -1.75 20.63 -18.62
CA GLN A 15 -2.93 20.67 -17.74
C GLN A 15 -2.69 19.84 -16.48
N LEU A 16 -2.17 18.61 -16.63
CA LEU A 16 -1.83 17.77 -15.49
C LEU A 16 -0.70 18.38 -14.65
N ALA A 17 0.35 18.91 -15.29
CA ALA A 17 1.46 19.55 -14.57
C ALA A 17 1.00 20.75 -13.73
N ALA A 18 0.13 21.60 -14.28
CA ALA A 18 -0.44 22.73 -13.57
C ALA A 18 -1.29 22.28 -12.37
N ALA A 19 -2.18 21.29 -12.56
CA ALA A 19 -3.02 20.76 -11.49
C ALA A 19 -2.19 20.12 -10.35
N LEU A 20 -1.07 19.48 -10.67
CA LEU A 20 -0.17 18.91 -9.66
C LEU A 20 0.61 20.00 -8.89
N ALA A 21 1.08 21.03 -9.60
CA ALA A 21 1.79 22.14 -8.97
C ALA A 21 0.90 22.94 -8.00
N ASP A 22 -0.41 22.96 -8.27
CA ASP A 22 -1.44 23.69 -7.53
C ASP A 22 -2.18 22.82 -6.50
N ASP A 23 -1.67 21.61 -6.18
CA ASP A 23 -2.31 20.65 -5.26
C ASP A 23 -3.82 20.39 -5.54
N PHE A 24 -4.16 20.38 -6.82
CA PHE A 24 -5.52 20.27 -7.29
C PHE A 24 -6.49 21.32 -6.70
N ASP A 25 -6.03 22.54 -6.45
CA ASP A 25 -6.87 23.61 -5.91
C ASP A 25 -7.94 24.08 -6.91
N GLY A 26 -9.08 24.49 -6.36
CA GLY A 26 -10.27 24.90 -7.12
C GLY A 26 -11.07 23.74 -7.73
N LEU A 27 -12.33 24.05 -8.06
CA LEU A 27 -13.29 23.04 -8.54
C LEU A 27 -12.82 22.33 -9.82
N THR A 28 -12.17 23.05 -10.73
CA THR A 28 -11.71 22.49 -12.01
C THR A 28 -10.59 21.47 -11.82
N HIS A 29 -9.60 21.75 -10.97
CA HIS A 29 -8.54 20.78 -10.71
C HIS A 29 -9.01 19.63 -9.81
N GLU A 30 -9.96 19.86 -8.91
CA GLU A 30 -10.59 18.78 -8.14
C GLU A 30 -11.35 17.80 -9.06
N GLN A 31 -12.07 18.30 -10.07
CA GLN A 31 -12.69 17.44 -11.08
C GLN A 31 -11.65 16.61 -11.85
N LEU A 32 -10.50 17.20 -12.20
CA LEU A 32 -9.39 16.49 -12.81
C LEU A 32 -8.86 15.41 -11.86
N ARG A 33 -8.66 15.72 -10.58
CA ARG A 33 -8.22 14.76 -9.55
C ARG A 33 -9.18 13.57 -9.43
N GLN A 34 -10.49 13.82 -9.39
CA GLN A 34 -11.50 12.75 -9.35
C GLN A 34 -11.46 11.85 -10.60
N ARG A 35 -11.16 12.41 -11.78
CA ARG A 35 -10.92 11.61 -12.99
C ARG A 35 -9.64 10.78 -12.90
N LEU A 36 -8.57 11.26 -12.26
CA LEU A 36 -7.36 10.46 -12.02
C LEU A 36 -7.64 9.28 -11.07
N ILE A 37 -8.43 9.51 -10.02
CA ILE A 37 -8.77 8.48 -9.01
C ILE A 37 -9.66 7.40 -9.60
N ASN A 38 -10.76 7.79 -10.24
CA ASN A 38 -11.81 6.84 -10.63
C ASN A 38 -11.77 6.45 -12.11
N GLY A 39 -11.10 7.24 -12.96
CA GLY A 39 -11.03 7.01 -14.41
C GLY A 39 -9.83 6.18 -14.88
N ALA A 40 -8.93 5.81 -13.97
CA ALA A 40 -7.76 4.99 -14.26
C ALA A 40 -7.64 3.83 -13.26
N PRO A 41 -7.19 2.64 -13.69
CA PRO A 41 -7.05 1.47 -12.82
C PRO A 41 -6.08 1.74 -11.67
N LYS A 42 -6.29 1.04 -10.56
CA LYS A 42 -5.48 1.14 -9.33
C LYS A 42 -4.93 -0.22 -8.97
N TYR A 43 -3.67 -0.24 -8.52
CA TYR A 43 -2.99 -1.43 -8.01
C TYR A 43 -3.78 -2.03 -6.85
N GLY A 44 -3.89 -3.36 -6.80
CA GLY A 44 -4.68 -4.08 -5.79
C GLY A 44 -6.03 -4.61 -6.27
N ASN A 45 -6.32 -4.50 -7.57
CA ASN A 45 -7.57 -4.95 -8.19
C ASN A 45 -7.37 -6.06 -9.25
N ASP A 46 -6.20 -6.70 -9.27
CA ASP A 46 -5.83 -7.74 -10.23
C ASP A 46 -5.90 -7.28 -11.69
N ASP A 47 -5.61 -5.99 -11.93
CA ASP A 47 -5.59 -5.39 -13.26
C ASP A 47 -4.14 -5.32 -13.79
N ASP A 48 -3.83 -6.19 -14.75
CA ASP A 48 -2.50 -6.28 -15.35
C ASP A 48 -2.01 -4.97 -15.94
N THR A 49 -2.90 -4.07 -16.39
CA THR A 49 -2.49 -2.81 -17.03
C THR A 49 -1.77 -1.87 -16.07
N VAL A 50 -2.03 -1.97 -14.76
CA VAL A 50 -1.36 -1.19 -13.70
C VAL A 50 -0.39 -2.06 -12.90
N ASP A 51 -0.72 -3.33 -12.62
CA ASP A 51 0.14 -4.20 -11.83
C ASP A 51 1.47 -4.50 -12.54
N THR A 52 1.42 -4.81 -13.84
CA THR A 52 2.64 -5.06 -14.62
C THR A 52 3.43 -3.79 -14.87
N LEU A 53 2.76 -2.63 -14.93
CA LEU A 53 3.43 -1.33 -15.04
C LEU A 53 4.21 -1.01 -13.77
N LEU A 54 3.63 -1.27 -12.60
CA LEU A 54 4.32 -1.16 -11.31
C LEU A 54 5.51 -2.12 -11.24
N ALA A 55 5.32 -3.40 -11.56
CA ALA A 55 6.39 -4.39 -11.57
C ALA A 55 7.52 -3.99 -12.52
N ARG A 56 7.19 -3.51 -13.72
CA ARG A 56 8.17 -3.01 -14.71
C ARG A 56 8.92 -1.78 -14.20
N ALA A 57 8.27 -0.85 -13.53
CA ALA A 57 8.93 0.32 -12.94
C ALA A 57 9.89 -0.11 -11.81
N TYR A 58 9.44 -1.01 -10.92
CA TYR A 58 10.26 -1.53 -9.83
C TYR A 58 11.49 -2.30 -10.36
N GLN A 59 11.33 -3.05 -11.44
CA GLN A 59 12.40 -3.85 -12.04
C GLN A 59 13.63 -3.00 -12.40
N THR A 60 13.45 -1.75 -12.84
CA THR A 60 14.56 -0.85 -13.13
C THR A 60 15.42 -0.56 -11.90
N TYR A 61 14.81 -0.33 -10.72
CA TYR A 61 15.56 -0.17 -9.47
C TYR A 61 16.30 -1.45 -9.08
N ILE A 62 15.64 -2.61 -9.22
CA ILE A 62 16.23 -3.91 -8.91
C ILE A 62 17.43 -4.22 -9.80
N ASP A 63 17.34 -3.92 -11.10
CA ASP A 63 18.42 -4.16 -12.05
C ASP A 63 19.61 -3.22 -11.80
N GLU A 64 19.35 -1.98 -11.40
CA GLU A 64 20.39 -1.02 -11.05
C GLU A 64 21.15 -1.47 -9.79
N LEU A 65 20.49 -2.04 -8.77
CA LEU A 65 21.15 -2.57 -7.57
C LEU A 65 22.23 -3.62 -7.89
N LYS A 66 22.11 -4.37 -8.99
CA LYS A 66 23.07 -5.41 -9.40
C LYS A 66 24.44 -4.84 -9.78
N GLN A 67 24.53 -3.54 -10.07
CA GLN A 67 25.79 -2.87 -10.40
C GLN A 67 26.64 -2.56 -9.16
N TYR A 68 26.09 -2.77 -7.96
CA TYR A 68 26.72 -2.36 -6.71
C TYR A 68 26.96 -3.54 -5.77
N HIS A 69 27.99 -3.36 -4.95
CA HIS A 69 28.34 -4.27 -3.87
C HIS A 69 28.31 -3.54 -2.54
N ASN A 70 27.91 -4.23 -1.48
CA ASN A 70 27.96 -3.64 -0.15
C ASN A 70 29.40 -3.62 0.38
N PRO A 71 29.71 -2.78 1.39
CA PRO A 71 31.09 -2.63 1.84
C PRO A 71 31.78 -3.94 2.26
N ARG A 72 31.06 -5.01 2.62
CA ARG A 72 31.67 -6.28 3.06
C ARG A 72 31.99 -7.23 1.90
N TYR A 73 31.70 -6.85 0.67
CA TYR A 73 32.03 -7.63 -0.53
C TYR A 73 33.53 -7.93 -0.61
N GLY A 74 33.86 -9.21 -0.84
CA GLY A 74 35.24 -9.69 -0.87
C GLY A 74 35.97 -9.66 0.48
N ARG A 75 35.28 -9.38 1.61
CA ARG A 75 35.89 -9.25 2.95
C ARG A 75 35.47 -10.34 3.95
N GLY A 76 35.10 -11.52 3.45
CA GLY A 76 34.79 -12.70 4.27
C GLY A 76 33.38 -13.27 4.06
N PRO A 77 32.30 -12.48 4.19
CA PRO A 77 30.94 -12.99 4.02
C PRO A 77 30.64 -13.50 2.61
N VAL A 78 29.83 -14.57 2.52
CA VAL A 78 29.24 -15.01 1.25
C VAL A 78 28.28 -13.94 0.71
N GLY A 79 28.32 -13.70 -0.59
CA GLY A 79 27.52 -12.66 -1.23
C GLY A 79 28.20 -11.29 -1.12
N GLY A 80 27.67 -10.40 -0.27
CA GLY A 80 28.12 -9.00 -0.22
C GLY A 80 27.41 -8.08 -1.22
N ASN A 81 26.17 -8.42 -1.61
CA ASN A 81 25.37 -7.68 -2.59
C ASN A 81 24.20 -6.95 -1.94
N TYR A 82 23.35 -6.37 -2.79
CA TYR A 82 22.09 -5.74 -2.44
C TYR A 82 20.89 -6.45 -3.09
N TYR A 83 19.71 -6.23 -2.52
CA TYR A 83 18.40 -6.62 -3.04
C TYR A 83 17.38 -5.59 -2.57
N ALA A 84 16.18 -5.60 -3.17
CA ALA A 84 15.12 -4.68 -2.77
C ALA A 84 14.40 -5.13 -1.48
N GLY A 85 13.69 -4.19 -0.87
CA GLY A 85 12.82 -4.43 0.28
C GLY A 85 11.76 -3.35 0.40
N THR A 86 10.58 -3.71 0.90
CA THR A 86 9.44 -2.78 1.09
C THR A 86 9.05 -2.62 2.56
N SER A 87 9.80 -3.21 3.50
CA SER A 87 9.54 -3.02 4.94
C SER A 87 9.92 -1.59 5.37
N SER A 88 9.04 -0.64 5.06
CA SER A 88 9.23 0.80 5.23
C SER A 88 8.65 1.34 6.54
N ILE A 89 8.27 0.47 7.47
CA ILE A 89 7.69 0.82 8.78
C ILE A 89 6.57 1.87 8.62
N SER A 90 6.47 2.84 9.52
CA SER A 90 5.54 3.97 9.41
C SER A 90 6.13 5.16 8.64
N ALA A 91 7.10 4.94 7.76
CA ALA A 91 7.74 6.04 7.01
C ALA A 91 6.83 6.62 5.93
N ASN A 92 5.76 5.92 5.53
CA ASN A 92 4.80 6.38 4.54
C ASN A 92 4.14 7.72 4.91
N VAL A 93 3.90 7.96 6.20
CA VAL A 93 3.34 9.22 6.72
C VAL A 93 4.33 10.38 6.58
N PRO A 94 5.54 10.36 7.19
CA PRO A 94 6.49 11.48 7.07
C PRO A 94 7.01 11.66 5.63
N PHE A 95 7.14 10.60 4.83
CA PHE A 95 7.48 10.75 3.41
C PHE A 95 6.33 11.40 2.62
N GLY A 96 5.09 11.01 2.90
CA GLY A 96 3.91 11.66 2.34
C GLY A 96 3.85 13.15 2.66
N ALA A 97 4.18 13.53 3.90
CA ALA A 97 4.28 14.92 4.35
C ALA A 97 5.30 15.76 3.57
N GLN A 98 6.30 15.14 2.94
CA GLN A 98 7.30 15.83 2.10
C GLN A 98 7.06 15.63 0.59
N THR A 99 5.95 14.98 0.22
CA THR A 99 5.62 14.69 -1.17
C THR A 99 4.45 15.56 -1.62
N MET A 100 4.60 16.24 -2.75
CA MET A 100 3.51 17.03 -3.35
C MET A 100 2.43 16.15 -3.97
N ALA A 101 1.42 16.77 -4.59
CA ALA A 101 0.37 16.04 -5.29
C ALA A 101 0.93 15.10 -6.37
N THR A 102 0.31 13.93 -6.56
CA THR A 102 0.77 12.93 -7.53
C THR A 102 -0.30 12.57 -8.58
N PRO A 103 0.12 12.06 -9.76
CA PRO A 103 -0.79 11.74 -10.87
C PRO A 103 -1.77 10.58 -10.63
N ASP A 104 -1.74 9.94 -9.47
CA ASP A 104 -2.73 8.98 -8.99
C ASP A 104 -3.94 9.67 -8.32
N GLY A 105 -3.87 10.99 -8.12
CA GLY A 105 -4.92 11.81 -7.50
C GLY A 105 -4.74 12.02 -5.99
N ARG A 106 -3.61 11.59 -5.42
CA ARG A 106 -3.22 11.89 -4.04
C ARG A 106 -2.87 13.38 -3.91
N LYS A 107 -3.35 14.03 -2.85
CA LYS A 107 -3.01 15.43 -2.52
C LYS A 107 -1.61 15.54 -1.93
N ALA A 108 -1.06 16.75 -1.94
CA ALA A 108 0.20 17.08 -1.29
C ALA A 108 0.11 16.82 0.20
N HIS A 109 1.26 16.44 0.78
CA HIS A 109 1.43 16.23 2.22
C HIS A 109 0.60 15.10 2.85
N THR A 110 -0.28 14.43 2.11
CA THR A 110 -1.01 13.26 2.60
C THR A 110 -0.12 12.00 2.54
N PRO A 111 -0.32 11.03 3.46
CA PRO A 111 0.45 9.79 3.51
C PRO A 111 0.55 9.06 2.17
N LEU A 112 1.66 8.37 1.96
CA LEU A 112 1.81 7.38 0.89
C LEU A 112 1.19 6.04 1.32
N ALA A 113 1.04 5.11 0.37
CA ALA A 113 0.77 3.71 0.71
C ALA A 113 1.97 3.10 1.47
N GLU A 114 1.69 2.26 2.47
CA GLU A 114 2.70 1.60 3.26
C GLU A 114 3.09 0.23 2.69
N GLY A 115 4.34 -0.17 2.89
CA GLY A 115 4.81 -1.45 2.41
C GLY A 115 4.66 -1.62 0.90
N ALA A 116 4.02 -2.73 0.52
CA ALA A 116 3.57 -3.05 -0.82
C ALA A 116 2.03 -3.20 -0.89
N SER A 117 1.31 -2.66 0.11
CA SER A 117 -0.15 -2.66 0.14
C SER A 117 -0.73 -1.79 -0.98
N PRO A 118 -1.95 -2.09 -1.46
CA PRO A 118 -2.74 -1.15 -2.25
C PRO A 118 -2.93 0.18 -1.51
N ALA A 119 -3.11 1.27 -2.26
CA ALA A 119 -3.45 2.55 -1.64
C ALA A 119 -4.84 2.47 -0.99
N SER A 120 -4.97 2.98 0.23
CA SER A 120 -6.20 2.94 1.01
C SER A 120 -7.41 3.44 0.21
N GLY A 121 -8.47 2.63 0.18
CA GLY A 121 -9.72 2.95 -0.50
C GLY A 121 -9.67 2.81 -2.02
N THR A 122 -8.69 2.12 -2.60
CA THR A 122 -8.60 1.92 -4.06
C THR A 122 -8.73 0.46 -4.51
N ASP A 123 -8.61 -0.48 -3.58
CA ASP A 123 -8.74 -1.93 -3.72
C ASP A 123 -10.19 -2.38 -3.48
N HIS A 124 -10.99 -2.35 -4.55
CA HIS A 124 -12.44 -2.53 -4.51
C HIS A 124 -12.90 -3.95 -4.82
N LEU A 125 -12.00 -4.84 -5.25
CA LEU A 125 -12.33 -6.21 -5.67
C LEU A 125 -12.01 -7.29 -4.61
N GLY A 126 -11.84 -6.86 -3.36
CA GLY A 126 -11.67 -7.75 -2.21
C GLY A 126 -10.26 -8.37 -2.07
N PRO A 127 -10.04 -9.15 -1.00
CA PRO A 127 -8.70 -9.57 -0.60
C PRO A 127 -8.05 -10.56 -1.58
N THR A 128 -8.85 -11.30 -2.36
CA THR A 128 -8.36 -12.19 -3.42
C THR A 128 -7.69 -11.40 -4.55
N ALA A 129 -8.30 -10.30 -5.01
CA ALA A 129 -7.71 -9.46 -6.06
C ALA A 129 -6.43 -8.75 -5.58
N VAL A 130 -6.39 -8.37 -4.29
CA VAL A 130 -5.21 -7.79 -3.66
C VAL A 130 -4.03 -8.76 -3.70
N ILE A 131 -4.21 -10.02 -3.26
CA ILE A 131 -3.11 -11.00 -3.32
C ILE A 131 -2.68 -11.33 -4.75
N GLY A 132 -3.60 -11.28 -5.71
CA GLY A 132 -3.30 -11.43 -7.13
C GLY A 132 -2.37 -10.33 -7.63
N SER A 133 -2.69 -9.08 -7.31
CA SER A 133 -1.88 -7.90 -7.68
C SER A 133 -0.50 -7.93 -7.02
N VAL A 134 -0.44 -8.20 -5.72
CA VAL A 134 0.81 -8.25 -4.94
C VAL A 134 1.70 -9.39 -5.43
N GLY A 135 1.11 -10.53 -5.80
CA GLY A 135 1.81 -11.69 -6.36
C GLY A 135 2.51 -11.43 -7.70
N LYS A 136 2.13 -10.36 -8.42
CA LYS A 136 2.78 -9.98 -9.69
C LYS A 136 4.07 -9.20 -9.49
N LEU A 137 4.39 -8.76 -8.26
CA LEU A 137 5.68 -8.16 -7.95
C LEU A 137 6.81 -9.20 -8.10
N PRO A 138 8.04 -8.79 -8.45
CA PRO A 138 9.18 -9.70 -8.59
C PRO A 138 9.72 -10.13 -7.22
N THR A 139 8.91 -10.82 -6.42
CA THR A 139 9.13 -11.15 -5.00
C THR A 139 10.50 -11.82 -4.76
N ALA A 140 10.95 -12.67 -5.68
CA ALA A 140 12.27 -13.33 -5.60
C ALA A 140 13.47 -12.36 -5.61
N ALA A 141 13.29 -11.12 -6.07
CA ALA A 141 14.31 -10.07 -6.06
C ALA A 141 14.10 -9.04 -4.92
N ILE A 142 13.01 -9.15 -4.17
CA ILE A 142 12.66 -8.27 -3.05
C ILE A 142 12.84 -9.04 -1.73
N LEU A 143 14.06 -9.55 -1.51
CA LEU A 143 14.39 -10.42 -0.36
C LEU A 143 14.40 -9.67 0.98
N GLY A 144 14.39 -8.34 0.98
CA GLY A 144 14.12 -7.53 2.18
C GLY A 144 12.65 -7.58 2.61
N GLY A 145 11.80 -8.18 1.79
CA GLY A 145 10.40 -8.49 2.06
C GLY A 145 9.41 -7.63 1.29
N VAL A 146 8.33 -8.29 0.85
CA VAL A 146 7.12 -7.66 0.30
C VAL A 146 6.07 -7.62 1.41
N LEU A 147 5.84 -6.43 1.98
CA LEU A 147 4.98 -6.25 3.14
C LEU A 147 3.53 -5.95 2.70
N LEU A 148 2.61 -6.86 2.98
CA LEU A 148 1.18 -6.65 2.78
C LEU A 148 0.44 -6.52 4.12
N ASN A 149 -0.25 -5.41 4.33
CA ASN A 149 -1.28 -5.28 5.37
C ASN A 149 -2.65 -5.63 4.79
N GLN A 150 -3.48 -6.30 5.58
CA GLN A 150 -4.92 -6.35 5.36
C GLN A 150 -5.67 -6.04 6.65
N LYS A 151 -6.77 -5.29 6.56
CA LYS A 151 -7.66 -5.03 7.69
C LYS A 151 -8.99 -5.75 7.45
N LEU A 152 -9.43 -6.49 8.45
CA LEU A 152 -10.70 -7.21 8.46
C LEU A 152 -11.57 -6.72 9.62
N ASN A 153 -12.88 -6.70 9.41
CA ASN A 153 -13.81 -6.53 10.51
C ASN A 153 -13.79 -7.81 11.40
N PRO A 154 -13.84 -7.70 12.73
CA PRO A 154 -13.95 -8.88 13.60
C PRO A 154 -15.08 -9.84 13.21
N ALA A 155 -16.23 -9.29 12.76
CA ALA A 155 -17.38 -10.08 12.32
C ALA A 155 -17.05 -11.04 11.16
N THR A 156 -16.05 -10.70 10.33
CA THR A 156 -15.59 -11.51 9.20
C THR A 156 -14.95 -12.83 9.63
N LEU A 157 -14.58 -13.01 10.90
CA LEU A 157 -13.94 -14.23 11.40
C LEU A 157 -14.73 -14.91 12.52
N GLU A 158 -16.00 -14.56 12.71
CA GLU A 158 -16.87 -15.23 13.69
C GLU A 158 -17.25 -16.64 13.23
N ASN A 159 -17.55 -16.81 11.94
CA ASN A 159 -18.03 -18.08 11.39
C ASN A 159 -16.87 -18.98 10.93
N GLU A 160 -17.01 -20.29 11.15
CA GLU A 160 -16.03 -21.28 10.70
C GLU A 160 -15.82 -21.27 9.18
N SER A 161 -16.87 -20.98 8.40
CA SER A 161 -16.75 -20.91 6.93
C SER A 161 -15.77 -19.81 6.51
N ASP A 162 -15.80 -18.64 7.13
CA ASP A 162 -14.95 -17.51 6.74
C ASP A 162 -13.51 -17.69 7.23
N LYS A 163 -13.32 -18.36 8.37
CA LYS A 163 -11.99 -18.82 8.81
C LYS A 163 -11.38 -19.78 7.78
N GLN A 164 -12.16 -20.71 7.23
CA GLN A 164 -11.69 -21.59 6.16
C GLN A 164 -11.35 -20.81 4.88
N LYS A 165 -12.16 -19.82 4.49
CA LYS A 165 -11.84 -18.94 3.36
C LYS A 165 -10.52 -18.21 3.57
N LEU A 166 -10.27 -17.68 4.77
CA LEU A 166 -9.00 -17.03 5.12
C LEU A 166 -7.83 -18.01 4.99
N MET A 167 -7.96 -19.23 5.52
CA MET A 167 -6.93 -20.25 5.42
C MET A 167 -6.62 -20.63 3.96
N ILE A 168 -7.64 -20.75 3.12
CA ILE A 168 -7.48 -21.01 1.68
C ILE A 168 -6.80 -19.83 1.01
N LEU A 169 -7.21 -18.59 1.30
CA LEU A 169 -6.59 -17.38 0.77
C LEU A 169 -5.09 -17.32 1.10
N LEU A 170 -4.74 -17.62 2.35
CA LEU A 170 -3.34 -17.67 2.80
C LEU A 170 -2.53 -18.72 2.02
N ARG A 171 -3.06 -19.94 1.89
CA ARG A 171 -2.39 -21.01 1.12
C ARG A 171 -2.23 -20.61 -0.33
N THR A 172 -3.27 -20.07 -0.96
CA THR A 172 -3.20 -19.59 -2.35
C THR A 172 -2.17 -18.48 -2.51
N PHE A 173 -2.12 -17.51 -1.58
CA PHE A 173 -1.14 -16.43 -1.63
C PHE A 173 0.31 -16.95 -1.57
N PHE A 174 0.61 -17.85 -0.64
CA PHE A 174 1.97 -18.35 -0.46
C PHE A 174 2.36 -19.43 -1.49
N GLU A 175 1.47 -20.38 -1.75
CA GLU A 175 1.77 -21.56 -2.56
C GLU A 175 1.61 -21.30 -4.06
N VAL A 176 0.62 -20.49 -4.47
CA VAL A 176 0.36 -20.18 -5.88
C VAL A 176 1.02 -18.86 -6.29
N HIS A 177 0.69 -17.77 -5.60
CA HIS A 177 1.21 -16.43 -5.95
C HIS A 177 2.63 -16.15 -5.46
N LYS A 178 3.23 -17.08 -4.70
CA LYS A 178 4.59 -16.94 -4.13
C LYS A 178 4.76 -15.63 -3.35
N GLY A 179 3.70 -15.22 -2.65
CA GLY A 179 3.69 -14.06 -1.77
C GLY A 179 4.75 -14.18 -0.66
N TRP A 180 5.29 -13.05 -0.22
CA TRP A 180 6.34 -13.04 0.82
C TRP A 180 5.76 -13.06 2.23
N HIS A 181 4.84 -12.13 2.52
CA HIS A 181 4.35 -11.87 3.86
C HIS A 181 2.99 -11.17 3.81
N ILE A 182 2.09 -11.57 4.71
CA ILE A 182 0.80 -10.91 4.95
C ILE A 182 0.56 -10.82 6.46
N GLN A 183 -0.02 -9.71 6.91
CA GLN A 183 -0.41 -9.51 8.30
C GLN A 183 -1.79 -8.87 8.38
N TYR A 184 -2.54 -9.23 9.43
CA TYR A 184 -3.91 -8.77 9.62
C TYR A 184 -4.04 -7.81 10.79
N ASN A 185 -4.82 -6.75 10.57
CA ASN A 185 -5.43 -5.97 11.63
C ASN A 185 -6.91 -6.36 11.71
N ILE A 186 -7.35 -6.90 12.85
CA ILE A 186 -8.73 -7.37 13.04
C ILE A 186 -9.35 -6.48 14.12
N VAL A 187 -9.89 -5.35 13.69
CA VAL A 187 -10.42 -4.30 14.56
C VAL A 187 -11.42 -3.45 13.77
N SER A 188 -12.52 -3.06 14.41
CA SER A 188 -13.52 -2.23 13.74
C SER A 188 -13.09 -0.76 13.66
N ARG A 189 -13.54 -0.06 12.63
CA ARG A 189 -13.32 1.40 12.49
C ARG A 189 -13.84 2.17 13.70
N GLU A 190 -15.00 1.77 14.22
CA GLU A 190 -15.65 2.38 15.39
C GLU A 190 -14.75 2.27 16.62
N THR A 191 -14.14 1.10 16.85
CA THR A 191 -13.21 0.87 17.96
C THR A 191 -12.01 1.83 17.91
N LEU A 192 -11.43 2.02 16.71
CA LEU A 192 -10.29 2.93 16.53
C LEU A 192 -10.69 4.40 16.74
N LEU A 193 -11.86 4.80 16.25
CA LEU A 193 -12.38 6.16 16.43
C LEU A 193 -12.69 6.46 17.90
N GLU A 194 -13.29 5.52 18.62
CA GLU A 194 -13.56 5.65 20.05
C GLU A 194 -12.27 5.66 20.87
N ALA A 195 -11.28 4.83 20.51
CA ALA A 195 -9.96 4.85 21.15
C ALA A 195 -9.22 6.19 20.95
N LYS A 196 -9.47 6.88 19.83
CA LYS A 196 -8.92 8.22 19.57
C LYS A 196 -9.62 9.30 20.41
N LYS A 197 -10.93 9.16 20.68
CA LYS A 197 -11.70 10.08 21.55
C LYS A 197 -11.46 9.86 23.04
N HIS A 198 -11.30 8.60 23.44
CA HIS A 198 -11.25 8.16 24.83
C HIS A 198 -9.99 7.31 25.12
N PRO A 199 -8.76 7.85 24.94
CA PRO A 199 -7.53 7.05 25.01
C PRO A 199 -7.30 6.35 26.36
N ASP A 200 -7.84 6.89 27.46
CA ASP A 200 -7.76 6.26 28.79
C ASP A 200 -8.50 4.93 28.89
N GLN A 201 -9.54 4.72 28.07
CA GLN A 201 -10.32 3.48 28.05
C GLN A 201 -9.71 2.39 27.16
N TYR A 202 -8.72 2.75 26.34
CA TYR A 202 -8.11 1.88 25.31
C TYR A 202 -6.57 1.85 25.43
N ARG A 203 -6.05 1.95 26.65
CA ARG A 203 -4.59 2.00 26.92
C ARG A 203 -3.86 0.73 26.48
N ASP A 204 -4.55 -0.40 26.46
CA ASP A 204 -4.05 -1.71 26.06
C ASP A 204 -4.44 -2.09 24.61
N LEU A 205 -5.12 -1.22 23.86
CA LEU A 205 -5.49 -1.49 22.47
C LEU A 205 -4.24 -1.56 21.59
N VAL A 206 -3.95 -2.76 21.10
CA VAL A 206 -2.84 -3.04 20.18
C VAL A 206 -3.33 -3.07 18.74
N VAL A 207 -2.62 -2.38 17.84
CA VAL A 207 -2.89 -2.38 16.40
C VAL A 207 -1.66 -2.80 15.61
N ARG A 208 -1.88 -3.31 14.40
CA ARG A 208 -0.80 -3.59 13.43
C ARG A 208 -0.49 -2.34 12.61
N VAL A 209 0.78 -1.93 12.58
CA VAL A 209 1.24 -0.73 11.86
C VAL A 209 1.78 -1.12 10.48
N ALA A 210 3.04 -1.50 10.39
CA ALA A 210 3.67 -2.01 9.17
C ALA A 210 4.89 -2.85 9.55
N GLY A 211 4.64 -4.14 9.81
CA GLY A 211 5.68 -5.12 10.15
C GLY A 211 5.85 -5.29 11.67
N TYR A 212 5.15 -4.50 12.47
CA TYR A 212 5.14 -4.56 13.93
C TYR A 212 3.77 -4.15 14.48
N SER A 213 3.55 -4.42 15.77
CA SER A 213 2.38 -3.98 16.51
C SER A 213 2.75 -2.87 17.51
N ALA A 214 1.83 -1.97 17.78
CA ALA A 214 2.00 -0.87 18.73
C ALA A 214 0.70 -0.61 19.50
N PHE A 215 0.81 0.03 20.67
CA PHE A 215 -0.35 0.57 21.37
C PHE A 215 -0.93 1.73 20.56
N PHE A 216 -2.19 1.62 20.18
CA PHE A 216 -2.87 2.61 19.32
C PHE A 216 -2.84 4.01 19.95
N THR A 217 -3.07 4.08 21.26
CA THR A 217 -3.09 5.34 22.03
C THR A 217 -1.71 5.97 22.22
N ALA A 218 -0.63 5.26 21.87
CA ALA A 218 0.74 5.77 21.87
C ALA A 218 1.22 6.24 20.49
N LEU A 219 0.41 6.06 19.44
CA LEU A 219 0.73 6.53 18.08
C LEU A 219 0.43 8.03 17.92
N SER A 220 1.10 8.68 16.98
CA SER A 220 0.76 10.05 16.59
C SER A 220 -0.63 10.12 15.94
N PRO A 221 -1.34 11.25 16.01
CA PRO A 221 -2.66 11.40 15.38
C PRO A 221 -2.66 11.05 13.88
N ASP A 222 -1.62 11.45 13.14
CA ASP A 222 -1.49 11.16 11.72
C ASP A 222 -1.33 9.66 11.44
N ALA A 223 -0.58 8.94 12.28
CA ALA A 223 -0.42 7.49 12.15
C ALA A 223 -1.71 6.75 12.54
N GLN A 224 -2.47 7.26 13.52
CA GLN A 224 -3.79 6.73 13.85
C GLN A 224 -4.76 6.90 12.67
N ASP A 225 -4.79 8.08 12.04
CA ASP A 225 -5.66 8.36 10.90
C ASP A 225 -5.28 7.54 9.67
N ASP A 226 -3.99 7.32 9.41
CA ASP A 226 -3.51 6.40 8.38
C ASP A 226 -4.08 4.99 8.55
N ILE A 227 -4.01 4.43 9.76
CA ILE A 227 -4.54 3.07 10.05
C ILE A 227 -6.07 3.04 9.93
N ILE A 228 -6.77 4.07 10.40
CA ILE A 228 -8.23 4.18 10.31
C ILE A 228 -8.68 4.26 8.84
N ALA A 229 -7.91 4.94 7.98
CA ALA A 229 -8.24 5.13 6.57
C ALA A 229 -8.06 3.88 5.71
N ARG A 230 -7.29 2.88 6.17
CA ARG A 230 -7.06 1.64 5.42
C ARG A 230 -8.35 0.89 5.10
N THR A 231 -8.37 0.28 3.93
CA THR A 231 -9.50 -0.50 3.42
C THR A 231 -9.86 -1.63 4.39
N GLU A 232 -11.15 -1.76 4.68
CA GLU A 232 -11.70 -2.87 5.46
C GLU A 232 -12.29 -3.90 4.49
N HIS A 233 -11.74 -5.11 4.50
CA HIS A 233 -12.20 -6.20 3.64
C HIS A 233 -13.17 -7.13 4.37
N MET A 234 -13.94 -7.87 3.57
CA MET A 234 -14.77 -9.00 3.97
C MET A 234 -14.35 -10.25 3.18
N LEU A 235 -14.69 -11.44 3.68
CA LEU A 235 -14.36 -12.75 3.10
C LEU A 235 -15.60 -13.49 2.58
#